data_AF-A0A2K4DTL3-F1
#
_entry.id   AF-A0A2K4DTL3-F1
#
_cell.length_a   1.000
_cell.length_b   1.000
_cell.length_c   1.000
_cell.angle_alpha   90.00
_cell.angle_beta   90.00
_cell.angle_gamma   90.00
#
_symmetry.space_group_name_H-M   'P 1'
#
loop_
_entity.id
_entity.type
_entity.pdbx_description
1 polymer ?
#
loop_
_entity_poly.entity_id
_entity_poly.type
_entity_poly.pdbx_seq_one_letter_code
_entity_poly.pdbx_strand_id
1 'polypeptide(L)'
;MSTHENHHYEEFEASNIKKDDLMDIDELKQLVGKFDDNNEDEELKQSINTEIGKWKEYIRDQFKPEDPAEKSRLSNIADKVHGDVNVAFEYNEGDKIYDFLEASYQRSKEDLVYGRTLILYSESEMIKQSLTFFDSTEENHKLATFINAKNIEIGKEIMSEDYIELLETERDYLNALFK
;
A
#
# COMPACT_ATOMS: atom_id res chain seq x y z
N MET A 1 9.65 12.14 -29.60
CA MET A 1 9.85 13.12 -28.52
C MET A 1 9.00 12.66 -27.37
N SER A 2 9.65 12.40 -26.23
CA SER A 2 9.11 11.74 -25.04
C SER A 2 8.01 12.58 -24.39
N THR A 3 6.86 11.96 -24.08
CA THR A 3 5.74 12.56 -23.36
C THR A 3 5.45 11.80 -22.05
N HIS A 4 6.49 11.30 -21.37
CA HIS A 4 6.32 10.60 -20.09
C HIS A 4 6.93 11.32 -18.87
N GLU A 5 7.67 12.43 -19.03
CA GLU A 5 8.42 13.01 -17.91
C GLU A 5 7.60 13.74 -16.83
N ASN A 6 6.29 13.97 -16.99
CA ASN A 6 5.54 14.89 -16.12
C ASN A 6 4.49 14.29 -15.17
N HIS A 7 4.03 13.04 -15.35
CA HIS A 7 3.06 12.46 -14.40
C HIS A 7 3.72 11.99 -13.09
N HIS A 8 5.01 11.63 -13.14
CA HIS A 8 5.73 11.12 -11.98
C HIS A 8 5.83 12.14 -10.85
N TYR A 9 5.95 13.44 -11.17
CA TYR A 9 6.04 14.50 -10.16
C TYR A 9 4.74 14.72 -9.37
N GLU A 10 3.57 14.40 -9.96
CA GLU A 10 2.26 14.54 -9.32
C GLU A 10 2.13 13.58 -8.12
N GLU A 11 2.69 12.35 -8.20
CA GLU A 11 2.70 11.39 -7.09
C GLU A 11 3.54 11.86 -5.88
N PHE A 12 4.43 12.82 -6.11
CA PHE A 12 5.24 13.47 -5.06
C PHE A 12 4.64 14.80 -4.57
N GLU A 13 3.53 15.28 -5.14
CA GLU A 13 2.84 16.45 -4.61
C GLU A 13 2.22 16.16 -3.23
N ALA A 14 2.33 17.10 -2.30
CA ALA A 14 1.79 16.92 -0.95
C ALA A 14 0.26 16.82 -1.00
N SER A 15 -0.32 15.85 -0.27
CA SER A 15 -1.77 15.71 -0.13
C SER A 15 -2.38 16.85 0.70
N ASN A 16 -1.56 17.58 1.46
CA ASN A 16 -1.94 18.63 2.41
C ASN A 16 -2.79 18.11 3.60
N ILE A 17 -2.87 16.78 3.78
CA ILE A 17 -3.51 16.17 4.94
C ILE A 17 -2.63 16.39 6.17
N LYS A 18 -3.22 16.85 7.26
CA LYS A 18 -2.54 16.98 8.56
C LYS A 18 -2.98 15.86 9.49
N LYS A 19 -2.17 15.60 10.52
CA LYS A 19 -2.50 14.62 11.56
C LYS A 19 -3.87 14.88 12.19
N ASP A 20 -4.22 16.14 12.41
CA ASP A 20 -5.50 16.56 13.01
C ASP A 20 -6.73 16.30 12.10
N ASP A 21 -6.52 16.04 10.80
CA ASP A 21 -7.57 15.69 9.84
C ASP A 21 -7.87 14.17 9.83
N LEU A 22 -7.07 13.39 10.56
CA LEU A 22 -7.15 11.93 10.65
C LEU A 22 -7.93 11.50 11.89
N MET A 23 -8.70 10.44 11.71
CA MET A 23 -9.26 9.66 12.81
C MET A 23 -8.13 8.95 13.55
N ASP A 24 -8.25 8.83 14.87
CA ASP A 24 -7.31 8.06 15.66
C ASP A 24 -7.29 6.58 15.22
N ILE A 25 -6.11 5.93 15.24
CA ILE A 25 -5.98 4.54 14.82
C ILE A 25 -6.85 3.62 15.68
N ASP A 26 -6.99 3.89 16.98
CA ASP A 26 -7.84 3.07 17.85
C ASP A 26 -9.33 3.24 17.54
N GLU A 27 -9.75 4.42 17.10
CA GLU A 27 -11.10 4.63 16.58
C GLU A 27 -11.31 3.87 15.26
N LEU A 28 -10.32 3.90 14.37
CA LEU A 28 -10.36 3.12 13.12
C LEU A 28 -10.43 1.61 13.38
N LYS A 29 -9.64 1.08 14.33
CA LYS A 29 -9.71 -0.32 14.78
C LYS A 29 -11.12 -0.69 15.27
N GLN A 30 -11.79 0.21 15.99
CA GLN A 30 -13.17 -0.02 16.43
C GLN A 30 -14.15 -0.06 15.25
N LEU A 31 -13.97 0.77 14.23
CA LEU A 31 -14.79 0.72 13.01
C LEU A 31 -14.58 -0.60 12.26
N VAL A 32 -13.33 -1.04 12.11
CA VAL A 32 -13.00 -2.34 11.51
C VAL A 32 -13.63 -3.49 12.30
N GLY A 33 -13.56 -3.46 13.63
CA GLY A 33 -14.22 -4.47 14.47
C GLY A 33 -15.74 -4.51 14.29
N LYS A 34 -16.39 -3.35 14.16
CA LYS A 34 -17.84 -3.29 13.86
C LYS A 34 -18.16 -3.82 12.46
N PHE A 35 -17.31 -3.55 11.49
CA PHE A 35 -17.46 -4.05 10.12
C PHE A 35 -17.28 -5.57 10.07
N ASP A 36 -16.39 -6.12 10.90
CA ASP A 36 -16.19 -7.56 11.02
C ASP A 36 -17.45 -8.31 11.51
N ASP A 37 -18.27 -7.65 12.34
CA ASP A 37 -19.56 -8.16 12.81
C ASP A 37 -20.69 -8.00 11.76
N ASN A 38 -20.58 -7.04 10.84
CA ASN A 38 -21.58 -6.73 9.81
C ASN A 38 -20.94 -6.17 8.53
N ASN A 39 -20.46 -7.07 7.66
CA ASN A 39 -19.65 -6.71 6.50
C ASN A 39 -20.45 -6.21 5.27
N GLU A 40 -21.77 -6.14 5.37
CA GLU A 40 -22.66 -5.60 4.31
C GLU A 40 -22.88 -4.07 4.46
N ASP A 41 -22.36 -3.45 5.52
CA ASP A 41 -22.48 -2.00 5.74
C ASP A 41 -21.55 -1.20 4.81
N GLU A 42 -22.08 -0.80 3.66
CA GLU A 42 -21.34 -0.03 2.65
C GLU A 42 -20.93 1.37 3.13
N GLU A 43 -21.68 2.01 4.04
CA GLU A 43 -21.29 3.32 4.60
C GLU A 43 -20.05 3.15 5.50
N LEU A 44 -20.05 2.10 6.33
CA LEU A 44 -18.93 1.77 7.20
C LEU A 44 -17.69 1.37 6.38
N LYS A 45 -17.86 0.54 5.35
CA LYS A 45 -16.81 0.17 4.40
C LYS A 45 -16.19 1.39 3.71
N GLN A 46 -17.01 2.32 3.22
CA GLN A 46 -16.53 3.55 2.59
C GLN A 46 -15.76 4.42 3.60
N SER A 47 -16.25 4.54 4.83
CA SER A 47 -15.59 5.28 5.91
C SER A 47 -14.19 4.71 6.22
N ILE A 48 -14.10 3.39 6.41
CA ILE A 48 -12.83 2.70 6.68
C ILE A 48 -11.85 2.88 5.52
N ASN A 49 -12.29 2.63 4.27
CA ASN A 49 -11.45 2.83 3.07
C ASN A 49 -10.90 4.26 2.97
N THR A 50 -11.77 5.25 3.22
CA THR A 50 -11.39 6.66 3.16
C THR A 50 -10.33 6.97 4.20
N GLU A 51 -10.50 6.48 5.42
CA GLU A 51 -9.61 6.79 6.52
C GLU A 51 -8.25 6.08 6.38
N ILE A 52 -8.23 4.81 5.97
CA ILE A 52 -6.99 4.11 5.61
C ILE A 52 -6.24 4.87 4.51
N GLY A 53 -6.96 5.32 3.48
CA GLY A 53 -6.39 6.10 2.37
C GLY A 53 -5.73 7.40 2.85
N LYS A 54 -6.42 8.20 3.66
CA LYS A 54 -5.88 9.44 4.22
C LYS A 54 -4.62 9.19 5.07
N TRP A 55 -4.62 8.16 5.91
CA TRP A 55 -3.47 7.81 6.72
C TRP A 55 -2.26 7.45 5.85
N LYS A 56 -2.45 6.66 4.80
CA LYS A 56 -1.39 6.32 3.83
C LYS A 56 -0.86 7.55 3.11
N GLU A 57 -1.72 8.48 2.70
CA GLU A 57 -1.32 9.75 2.10
C GLU A 57 -0.54 10.65 3.07
N TYR A 58 -1.03 10.80 4.30
CA TYR A 58 -0.33 11.56 5.34
C TYR A 58 1.07 10.99 5.62
N ILE A 59 1.19 9.67 5.76
CA ILE A 59 2.47 9.01 6.01
C ILE A 59 3.37 9.16 4.79
N ARG A 60 2.85 9.04 3.57
CA ARG A 60 3.62 9.33 2.36
C ARG A 60 4.21 10.73 2.40
N ASP A 61 3.42 11.73 2.78
CA ASP A 61 3.89 13.11 2.91
C ASP A 61 5.01 13.28 3.95
N GLN A 62 4.93 12.59 5.11
CA GLN A 62 5.98 12.63 6.13
C GLN A 62 7.31 12.02 5.65
N PHE A 63 7.25 11.06 4.71
CA PHE A 63 8.41 10.33 4.25
C PHE A 63 8.92 10.80 2.88
N LYS A 64 8.34 11.85 2.29
CA LYS A 64 8.88 12.49 1.08
C LYS A 64 10.18 13.22 1.41
N PRO A 65 11.24 13.07 0.60
CA PRO A 65 12.45 13.86 0.77
C PRO A 65 12.16 15.32 0.42
N GLU A 66 12.74 16.27 1.16
CA GLU A 66 12.61 17.70 0.84
C GLU A 66 13.55 18.12 -0.30
N ASP A 67 14.72 17.49 -0.38
CA ASP A 67 15.78 17.81 -1.34
C ASP A 67 15.42 17.39 -2.78
N PRO A 68 15.54 18.29 -3.78
CA PRO A 68 15.21 17.99 -5.17
C PRO A 68 16.02 16.84 -5.80
N ALA A 69 17.29 16.65 -5.42
CA ALA A 69 18.10 15.57 -5.98
C ALA A 69 17.68 14.22 -5.40
N GLU A 70 17.35 14.16 -4.12
CA GLU A 70 16.75 12.98 -3.49
C GLU A 70 15.37 12.65 -4.05
N LYS A 71 14.53 13.67 -4.31
CA LYS A 71 13.24 13.50 -5.02
C LYS A 71 13.44 12.85 -6.39
N SER A 72 14.35 13.38 -7.20
CA SER A 72 14.65 12.82 -8.53
C SER A 72 15.18 11.38 -8.43
N ARG A 73 16.03 11.10 -7.45
CA ARG A 73 16.53 9.74 -7.20
C ARG A 73 15.40 8.78 -6.80
N LEU A 74 14.51 9.17 -5.89
CA LEU A 74 13.37 8.33 -5.52
C LEU A 74 12.40 8.13 -6.67
N SER A 75 12.14 9.16 -7.47
CA SER A 75 11.32 9.05 -8.68
C SER A 75 11.86 7.99 -9.65
N ASN A 76 13.16 7.99 -9.93
CA ASN A 76 13.77 6.99 -10.82
C ASN A 76 13.69 5.56 -10.23
N ILE A 77 13.77 5.44 -8.90
CA ILE A 77 13.60 4.15 -8.22
C ILE A 77 12.13 3.73 -8.26
N ALA A 78 11.19 4.67 -8.15
CA ALA A 78 9.75 4.41 -8.19
C ALA A 78 9.36 3.80 -9.53
N ASP A 79 9.83 4.35 -10.65
CA ASP A 79 9.57 3.78 -11.98
C ASP A 79 10.04 2.32 -12.08
N LYS A 80 11.20 2.03 -11.50
CA LYS A 80 11.73 0.66 -11.46
C LYS A 80 10.86 -0.24 -10.59
N VAL A 81 10.48 0.22 -9.40
CA VAL A 81 9.61 -0.54 -8.49
C VAL A 81 8.25 -0.79 -9.13
N HIS A 82 7.63 0.23 -9.72
CA HIS A 82 6.37 0.11 -10.45
C HIS A 82 6.49 -0.86 -11.61
N GLY A 83 7.58 -0.82 -12.38
CA GLY A 83 7.85 -1.79 -13.43
C GLY A 83 7.93 -3.21 -12.89
N ASP A 84 8.74 -3.43 -11.84
CA ASP A 84 8.92 -4.74 -11.19
C ASP A 84 7.58 -5.28 -10.64
N VAL A 85 6.75 -4.41 -10.04
CA VAL A 85 5.42 -4.74 -9.49
C VAL A 85 4.38 -5.00 -10.58
N ASN A 86 4.27 -4.12 -11.58
CA ASN A 86 3.27 -4.25 -12.65
C ASN A 86 3.50 -5.53 -13.44
N VAL A 87 4.76 -5.92 -13.68
CA VAL A 87 5.09 -7.19 -14.32
C VAL A 87 4.54 -8.38 -13.53
N ALA A 88 4.46 -8.32 -12.20
CA ALA A 88 3.84 -9.40 -11.41
C ALA A 88 2.35 -9.57 -11.76
N PHE A 89 1.62 -8.46 -11.94
CA PHE A 89 0.21 -8.45 -12.30
C PHE A 89 -0.06 -8.68 -13.80
N GLU A 90 0.97 -8.80 -14.64
CA GLU A 90 0.81 -9.21 -16.05
C GLU A 90 0.66 -10.74 -16.21
N TYR A 91 0.97 -11.52 -15.17
CA TYR A 91 0.86 -12.98 -15.20
C TYR A 91 -0.51 -13.47 -14.74
N ASN A 92 -1.16 -14.31 -15.55
CA ASN A 92 -2.41 -14.98 -15.18
C ASN A 92 -2.21 -16.23 -14.29
N GLU A 93 -0.97 -16.63 -14.04
CA GLU A 93 -0.63 -17.80 -13.21
C GLU A 93 -0.30 -17.34 -11.78
N GLY A 94 -1.14 -17.71 -10.81
CA GLY A 94 -1.02 -17.23 -9.44
C GLY A 94 0.35 -17.42 -8.80
N ASP A 95 0.95 -18.61 -8.94
CA ASP A 95 2.27 -18.91 -8.37
C ASP A 95 3.37 -17.94 -8.86
N LYS A 96 3.31 -17.52 -10.13
CA LYS A 96 4.28 -16.57 -10.69
C LYS A 96 4.15 -15.20 -10.04
N ILE A 97 2.95 -14.75 -9.73
CA ILE A 97 2.72 -13.46 -9.07
C ILE A 97 3.41 -13.46 -7.71
N TYR A 98 3.20 -14.51 -6.91
CA TYR A 98 3.84 -14.64 -5.60
C TYR A 98 5.37 -14.65 -5.71
N ASP A 99 5.93 -15.38 -6.67
CA ASP A 99 7.39 -15.42 -6.88
C ASP A 99 7.97 -14.04 -7.24
N PHE A 100 7.31 -13.29 -8.13
CA PHE A 100 7.76 -11.94 -8.52
C PHE A 100 7.65 -10.93 -7.38
N LEU A 101 6.53 -10.95 -6.65
CA LEU A 101 6.33 -10.08 -5.50
C LEU A 101 7.30 -10.42 -4.37
N GLU A 102 7.52 -11.71 -4.08
CA GLU A 102 8.49 -12.15 -3.08
C GLU A 102 9.90 -11.67 -3.45
N ALA A 103 10.33 -11.81 -4.70
CA ALA A 103 11.63 -11.31 -5.15
C ALA A 103 11.76 -9.79 -4.95
N SER A 104 10.70 -9.03 -5.24
CA SER A 104 10.67 -7.58 -5.01
C SER A 104 10.80 -7.23 -3.53
N TYR A 105 10.11 -7.96 -2.66
CA TYR A 105 10.19 -7.76 -1.21
C TYR A 105 11.53 -8.21 -0.61
N GLN A 106 12.14 -9.30 -1.08
CA GLN A 106 13.48 -9.70 -0.64
C GLN A 106 14.52 -8.63 -1.01
N ARG A 107 14.42 -8.06 -2.21
CA ARG A 107 15.26 -6.93 -2.61
C ARG A 107 15.05 -5.70 -1.72
N SER A 108 13.81 -5.41 -1.31
CA SER A 108 13.50 -4.31 -0.38
C SER A 108 14.20 -4.43 0.98
N LYS A 109 14.53 -5.64 1.43
CA LYS A 109 15.30 -5.88 2.66
C LYS A 109 16.79 -5.61 2.48
N GLU A 110 17.32 -5.81 1.28
CA GLU A 110 18.72 -5.53 0.95
C GLU A 110 18.95 -4.06 0.59
N ASP A 111 17.99 -3.44 -0.11
CA ASP A 111 17.99 -2.05 -0.52
C ASP A 111 16.80 -1.31 0.11
N LEU A 112 17.03 -0.72 1.28
CA LEU A 112 15.99 -0.02 2.04
C LEU A 112 15.39 1.18 1.30
N VAL A 113 16.12 1.76 0.33
CA VAL A 113 15.57 2.85 -0.50
C VAL A 113 14.53 2.27 -1.46
N TYR A 114 14.83 1.13 -2.08
CA TYR A 114 13.85 0.40 -2.88
C TYR A 114 12.63 -0.02 -2.05
N GLY A 115 12.86 -0.56 -0.84
CA GLY A 115 11.77 -0.93 0.07
C GLY A 115 10.88 0.24 0.48
N ARG A 116 11.47 1.38 0.81
CA ARG A 116 10.73 2.59 1.16
C ARG A 116 9.91 3.07 -0.03
N THR A 117 10.48 3.06 -1.23
CA THR A 117 9.75 3.43 -2.44
C THR A 117 8.58 2.50 -2.72
N LEU A 118 8.75 1.18 -2.55
CA LEU A 118 7.67 0.20 -2.71
C LEU A 118 6.49 0.50 -1.77
N ILE A 119 6.79 0.67 -0.49
CA ILE A 119 5.77 0.99 0.54
C ILE A 119 5.05 2.30 0.23
N LEU A 120 5.80 3.34 -0.13
CA LEU A 120 5.21 4.66 -0.29
C LEU A 120 4.38 4.80 -1.56
N TYR A 121 4.79 4.18 -2.66
CA TYR A 121 4.28 4.51 -4.00
C TYR A 121 3.59 3.37 -4.73
N SER A 122 3.78 2.12 -4.32
CA SER A 122 3.22 0.96 -5.02
C SER A 122 2.20 0.21 -4.19
N GLU A 123 2.40 0.17 -2.87
CA GLU A 123 1.62 -0.65 -1.94
C GLU A 123 0.10 -0.48 -2.06
N SER A 124 -0.43 0.75 -1.98
CA SER A 124 -1.87 0.99 -2.06
C SER A 124 -2.48 0.49 -3.36
N GLU A 125 -1.75 0.60 -4.47
CA GLU A 125 -2.22 0.16 -5.78
C GLU A 125 -2.17 -1.36 -5.89
N MET A 126 -1.11 -1.98 -5.38
CA MET A 126 -0.99 -3.44 -5.30
C MET A 126 -2.15 -4.07 -4.51
N ILE A 127 -2.50 -3.49 -3.36
CA ILE A 127 -3.66 -3.93 -2.58
C ILE A 127 -4.93 -3.79 -3.42
N LYS A 128 -5.20 -2.62 -4.01
CA LYS A 128 -6.40 -2.40 -4.85
C LYS A 128 -6.52 -3.43 -5.98
N GLN A 129 -5.43 -3.67 -6.72
CA GLN A 129 -5.42 -4.64 -7.82
C GLN A 129 -5.68 -6.05 -7.31
N SER A 130 -5.06 -6.44 -6.19
CA SER A 130 -5.21 -7.78 -5.62
C SER A 130 -6.63 -8.13 -5.19
N LEU A 131 -7.47 -7.13 -4.86
CA LEU A 131 -8.85 -7.36 -4.42
C LEU A 131 -9.74 -7.98 -5.52
N THR A 132 -9.39 -7.77 -6.79
CA THR A 132 -10.21 -8.17 -7.95
C THR A 132 -9.40 -8.84 -9.05
N PHE A 133 -8.19 -9.32 -8.75
CA PHE A 133 -7.25 -9.76 -9.77
C PHE A 133 -7.65 -11.09 -10.44
N PHE A 134 -7.92 -12.10 -9.61
CA PHE A 134 -8.43 -13.40 -10.01
C PHE A 134 -9.95 -13.42 -10.03
N ASP A 135 -10.53 -14.38 -10.76
CA ASP A 135 -11.97 -14.67 -10.72
C ASP A 135 -12.41 -15.27 -9.36
N SER A 136 -11.45 -15.74 -8.56
CA SER A 136 -11.69 -16.36 -7.26
C SER A 136 -11.51 -15.36 -6.12
N THR A 137 -12.60 -15.12 -5.38
CA THR A 137 -12.61 -14.34 -4.14
C THR A 137 -11.58 -14.85 -3.13
N GLU A 138 -11.37 -16.17 -3.03
CA GLU A 138 -10.39 -16.78 -2.12
C GLU A 138 -8.95 -16.47 -2.55
N GLU A 139 -8.67 -16.51 -3.86
CA GLU A 139 -7.32 -16.21 -4.37
C GLU A 139 -6.99 -14.71 -4.25
N ASN A 140 -7.98 -13.84 -4.45
CA ASN A 140 -7.84 -12.39 -4.22
C ASN A 140 -7.55 -12.08 -2.75
N HIS A 141 -8.28 -12.73 -1.83
CA HIS A 141 -8.03 -12.59 -0.40
C HIS A 141 -6.60 -13.01 -0.03
N LYS A 142 -6.14 -14.16 -0.54
CA LYS A 142 -4.78 -14.65 -0.33
C LYS A 142 -3.73 -13.69 -0.86
N LEU A 143 -3.93 -13.11 -2.06
CA LEU A 143 -2.98 -12.17 -2.65
C LEU A 143 -2.93 -10.86 -1.85
N ALA A 144 -4.09 -10.29 -1.51
CA ALA A 144 -4.18 -9.05 -0.73
C ALA A 144 -3.53 -9.18 0.65
N THR A 145 -3.82 -10.28 1.36
CA THR A 145 -3.22 -10.54 2.68
C THR A 145 -1.74 -10.86 2.60
N PHE A 146 -1.27 -11.53 1.54
CA PHE A 146 0.16 -11.74 1.28
C PHE A 146 0.89 -10.40 1.11
N ILE A 147 0.39 -9.52 0.24
CA ILE A 147 0.95 -8.19 0.00
C ILE A 147 1.01 -7.39 1.31
N ASN A 148 -0.12 -7.28 2.02
CA ASN A 148 -0.18 -6.55 3.28
C ASN A 148 0.80 -7.13 4.33
N ALA A 149 0.89 -8.45 4.47
CA ALA A 149 1.83 -9.08 5.40
C ALA A 149 3.29 -8.76 5.08
N LYS A 150 3.65 -8.70 3.79
CA LYS A 150 4.99 -8.31 3.33
C LYS A 150 5.28 -6.84 3.56
N ASN A 151 4.28 -5.97 3.39
CA ASN A 151 4.39 -4.55 3.73
C ASN A 151 4.61 -4.34 5.23
N ILE A 152 3.95 -5.11 6.10
CA ILE A 152 4.20 -5.10 7.55
C ILE A 152 5.63 -5.54 7.85
N GLU A 153 6.10 -6.62 7.22
CA GLU A 153 7.45 -7.16 7.44
C GLU A 153 8.53 -6.11 7.15
N ILE A 154 8.51 -5.51 5.96
CA ILE A 154 9.49 -4.48 5.58
C ILE A 154 9.22 -3.16 6.30
N GLY A 155 7.96 -2.82 6.53
CA GLY A 155 7.57 -1.62 7.25
C GLY A 155 8.22 -1.55 8.62
N LYS A 156 8.31 -2.68 9.35
CA LYS A 156 8.96 -2.76 10.66
C LYS A 156 10.44 -2.36 10.64
N GLU A 157 11.09 -2.42 9.48
CA GLU A 157 12.48 -2.03 9.31
C GLU A 157 12.65 -0.55 8.93
N ILE A 158 11.66 0.06 8.25
CA ILE A 158 11.85 1.37 7.58
C ILE A 158 10.76 2.43 7.83
N MET A 159 9.67 2.08 8.52
CA MET A 159 8.51 2.94 8.76
C MET A 159 8.26 3.17 10.26
N SER A 160 7.37 4.13 10.58
CA SER A 160 6.96 4.43 11.95
C SER A 160 6.01 3.37 12.52
N GLU A 161 5.95 3.27 13.86
CA GLU A 161 5.02 2.37 14.57
C GLU A 161 3.55 2.63 14.18
N ASP A 162 3.12 3.90 14.08
CA ASP A 162 1.80 4.29 13.58
C ASP A 162 1.46 3.65 12.20
N TYR A 163 2.45 3.52 11.30
CA TYR A 163 2.21 2.92 9.99
C TYR A 163 2.02 1.40 10.10
N ILE A 164 2.76 0.76 11.01
CA ILE A 164 2.63 -0.67 11.25
C ILE A 164 1.27 -0.98 11.84
N GLU A 165 0.82 -0.18 12.82
CA GLU A 165 -0.52 -0.33 13.39
C GLU A 165 -1.62 -0.10 12.34
N LEU A 166 -1.44 0.87 11.44
CA LEU A 166 -2.35 1.08 10.31
C LEU A 166 -2.41 -0.15 9.40
N LEU A 167 -1.26 -0.72 9.02
CA LEU A 167 -1.21 -1.89 8.15
C LEU A 167 -1.81 -3.14 8.82
N GLU A 168 -1.59 -3.32 10.12
CA GLU A 168 -2.23 -4.39 10.89
C GLU A 168 -3.75 -4.19 10.96
N THR A 169 -4.22 -2.95 11.10
CA THR A 169 -5.65 -2.60 11.03
C THR A 169 -6.23 -2.85 9.64
N GLU A 170 -5.51 -2.49 8.58
CA GLU A 170 -5.90 -2.79 7.20
C GLU A 170 -5.98 -4.29 6.95
N ARG A 171 -5.04 -5.09 7.50
CA ARG A 171 -5.11 -6.56 7.40
C ARG A 171 -6.40 -7.10 7.98
N ASP A 172 -6.78 -6.63 9.16
CA ASP A 172 -7.98 -7.09 9.85
C ASP A 172 -9.24 -6.68 9.06
N TYR A 173 -9.23 -5.48 8.46
CA TYR A 173 -10.27 -5.05 7.53
C TYR A 173 -10.33 -5.87 6.24
N LEU A 174 -9.19 -6.20 5.63
CA LEU A 174 -9.11 -7.11 4.49
C LEU A 174 -9.70 -8.48 4.86
N ASN A 175 -9.42 -9.01 6.05
CA ASN A 175 -10.03 -10.26 6.49
C ASN A 175 -11.56 -10.13 6.61
N ALA A 176 -12.07 -9.03 7.16
CA ALA A 176 -13.51 -8.78 7.27
C ALA A 176 -14.21 -8.65 5.89
N LEU A 177 -13.55 -8.00 4.92
CA LEU A 177 -14.07 -7.80 3.56
C LEU A 177 -14.33 -9.11 2.80
N PHE A 178 -13.58 -10.16 3.10
CA PHE A 178 -13.65 -11.46 2.42
C PHE A 178 -14.34 -12.55 3.24
N LYS A 179 -14.94 -12.20 4.38
CA LYS A 179 -15.80 -13.11 5.17
C LYS A 179 -17.14 -13.38 4.47
#